data_AF-A0A4R9G5B8-F1
#
_entry.id   AF-A0A4R9G5B8-F1
#
_cell.length_a   1.000
_cell.length_b   1.000
_cell.length_c   1.000
_cell.angle_alpha   90.00
_cell.angle_beta   90.00
_cell.angle_gamma   90.00
#
_symmetry.space_group_name_H-M   'P 1'
#
loop_
_entity.id
_entity.type
_entity.pdbx_description
1 polymer ?
#
loop_
_entity_poly.entity_id
_entity_poly.type
_entity_poly.pdbx_seq_one_letter_code
_entity_poly.pdbx_strand_id
1 'polypeptide(L)'
;MKPIYLLSLFGSLLCIFLAPIQSYIWNAENSPTLVWKIQANIQGILDIRRTNFPESSDYYFFGRLFLPVYLGILFGLKELKELGRIPEQAKKEFKVFFIFLSIAAFGNFLAYWVAGFAGEGFRTAGFRWIEAPSILILLIVAILIGRKIIRERKTLGLAFLILPILMIGSTMILKYLPHAAILPISLLVTFLLLDASQDVWLNSLKRQLVRFSSAKSILSLFMLGMFCAICMQVLEKFIPMGEEAKLPVKPDFLPFSSISDLQSVFSAYGERGRELYIWMDLIDMIFPTPLAFAIGATVSLFASRIGISKSWGLIPFGFLLFDILENICMLIHVYTFPDLNSGLASISGIFTAYKLFFLLCSYSSFAISLLGLLILSQMSWKSAKA
;
A
#
# COMPACT_ATOMS: atom_id res chain seq x y z
N MET A 1 -7.98 -16.12 -8.09
CA MET A 1 -6.87 -15.23 -8.43
C MET A 1 -5.71 -16.03 -9.00
N LYS A 2 -5.26 -15.76 -10.24
CA LYS A 2 -4.01 -16.38 -10.74
C LYS A 2 -2.87 -16.11 -9.74
N PRO A 3 -2.03 -17.11 -9.39
CA PRO A 3 -0.94 -16.94 -8.42
C PRO A 3 -0.02 -15.75 -8.71
N ILE A 4 0.15 -15.41 -9.99
CA ILE A 4 0.98 -14.29 -10.45
C ILE A 4 0.49 -12.92 -9.97
N TYR A 5 -0.84 -12.73 -9.85
CA TYR A 5 -1.41 -11.48 -9.36
C TYR A 5 -1.19 -11.33 -7.86
N LEU A 6 -1.35 -12.44 -7.11
CA LEU A 6 -1.03 -12.50 -5.68
C LEU A 6 0.44 -12.21 -5.44
N LEU A 7 1.34 -12.80 -6.24
CA LEU A 7 2.77 -12.60 -6.11
C LEU A 7 3.17 -11.14 -6.39
N SER A 8 2.62 -10.51 -7.44
CA SER A 8 2.88 -9.10 -7.73
C SER A 8 2.37 -8.19 -6.60
N LEU A 9 1.13 -8.43 -6.14
CA LEU A 9 0.53 -7.67 -5.04
C LEU A 9 1.36 -7.80 -3.75
N PHE A 10 1.72 -9.03 -3.38
CA PHE A 10 2.59 -9.31 -2.24
C PHE A 10 3.94 -8.60 -2.39
N GLY A 11 4.57 -8.68 -3.55
CA GLY A 11 5.83 -7.98 -3.84
C GLY A 11 5.71 -6.46 -3.70
N SER A 12 4.60 -5.86 -4.14
CA SER A 12 4.37 -4.43 -3.95
C SER A 12 4.17 -4.06 -2.49
N LEU A 13 3.31 -4.77 -1.76
CA LEU A 13 3.10 -4.54 -0.35
C LEU A 13 4.44 -4.64 0.40
N LEU A 14 5.16 -5.74 0.20
CA LEU A 14 6.47 -5.98 0.79
C LEU A 14 7.46 -4.84 0.47
N CYS A 15 7.47 -4.33 -0.77
CA CYS A 15 8.33 -3.21 -1.15
C CYS A 15 8.01 -1.91 -0.40
N ILE A 16 6.73 -1.63 -0.11
CA ILE A 16 6.35 -0.43 0.65
C ILE A 16 6.84 -0.53 2.10
N PHE A 17 6.83 -1.73 2.69
CA PHE A 17 7.38 -1.98 4.03
C PHE A 17 8.92 -1.94 4.06
N LEU A 18 9.57 -2.60 3.10
CA LEU A 18 11.02 -2.78 3.14
C LEU A 18 11.80 -1.51 2.79
N ALA A 19 11.27 -0.65 1.90
CA ALA A 19 12.03 0.51 1.43
C ALA A 19 12.36 1.53 2.55
N PRO A 20 11.44 1.89 3.47
CA PRO A 20 11.77 2.72 4.64
C PRO A 20 12.73 2.03 5.62
N ILE A 21 12.59 0.72 5.84
CA ILE A 21 13.48 -0.05 6.73
C ILE A 21 14.92 -0.02 6.20
N GLN A 22 15.11 -0.33 4.92
CA GLN A 22 16.44 -0.26 4.30
C GLN A 22 17.01 1.15 4.26
N SER A 23 16.17 2.16 4.01
CA SER A 23 16.57 3.56 4.14
C SER A 23 17.11 3.86 5.53
N TYR A 24 16.42 3.40 6.58
CA TYR A 24 16.85 3.60 7.96
C TYR A 24 18.18 2.89 8.26
N ILE A 25 18.31 1.61 7.87
CA ILE A 25 19.53 0.83 8.03
C ILE A 25 20.72 1.51 7.33
N TRP A 26 20.49 2.07 6.14
CA TRP A 26 21.53 2.71 5.34
C TRP A 26 21.96 4.09 5.88
N ASN A 27 20.99 4.92 6.25
CA ASN A 27 21.25 6.31 6.63
C ASN A 27 21.46 6.50 8.14
N ALA A 28 21.02 5.56 8.98
CA ALA A 28 21.06 5.63 10.44
C ALA A 28 20.52 6.99 10.95
N GLU A 29 21.32 7.74 11.70
CA GLU A 29 20.98 9.07 12.24
C GLU A 29 20.70 10.12 11.15
N ASN A 30 21.22 9.92 9.94
CA ASN A 30 20.99 10.80 8.78
C ASN A 30 19.71 10.44 8.00
N SER A 31 18.85 9.59 8.55
CA SER A 31 17.61 9.16 7.91
C SER A 31 16.72 10.35 7.50
N PRO A 32 16.03 10.26 6.35
CA PRO A 32 15.06 11.28 5.97
C PRO A 32 14.00 11.50 7.06
N THR A 33 13.48 12.73 7.18
CA THR A 33 12.48 13.08 8.20
C THR A 33 11.28 12.14 8.21
N LEU A 34 10.83 11.67 7.05
CA LEU A 34 9.72 10.71 6.95
C LEU A 34 10.05 9.36 7.62
N VAL A 35 11.28 8.87 7.41
CA VAL A 35 11.76 7.60 7.96
C VAL A 35 12.08 7.75 9.45
N TRP A 36 12.61 8.90 9.85
CA TRP A 36 12.87 9.22 11.25
C TRP A 36 11.60 9.25 12.09
N LYS A 37 10.51 9.82 11.55
CA LYS A 37 9.19 9.84 12.22
C LYS A 37 8.64 8.45 12.56
N ILE A 38 9.13 7.40 11.88
CA ILE A 38 8.67 6.02 12.05
C ILE A 38 9.75 5.12 12.64
N GLN A 39 10.82 5.72 13.18
CA GLN A 39 11.97 5.00 13.70
C GLN A 39 11.60 4.01 14.80
N ALA A 40 10.68 4.36 15.70
CA ALA A 40 10.25 3.47 16.78
C ALA A 40 9.71 2.13 16.22
N ASN A 41 8.85 2.20 15.20
CA ASN A 41 8.29 1.02 14.55
C ASN A 41 9.34 0.24 13.76
N ILE A 42 10.26 0.94 13.09
CA ILE A 42 11.38 0.27 12.42
C ILE A 42 12.20 -0.48 13.46
N GLN A 43 12.58 0.15 14.57
CA GLN A 43 13.36 -0.49 15.63
C GLN A 43 12.66 -1.72 16.21
N GLY A 44 11.36 -1.66 16.50
CA GLY A 44 10.61 -2.83 16.94
C GLY A 44 10.64 -3.99 15.93
N ILE A 45 10.62 -3.69 14.62
CA ILE A 45 10.82 -4.71 13.58
C ILE A 45 12.26 -5.24 13.58
N LEU A 46 13.27 -4.38 13.73
CA LEU A 46 14.66 -4.82 13.83
C LEU A 46 14.88 -5.71 15.06
N ASP A 47 14.20 -5.43 16.17
CA ASP A 47 14.32 -6.21 17.41
C ASP A 47 13.66 -7.59 17.29
N ILE A 48 12.47 -7.69 16.67
CA ILE A 48 11.89 -8.99 16.27
C ILE A 48 12.90 -9.76 15.43
N ARG A 49 13.49 -9.10 14.43
CA ARG A 49 14.44 -9.70 13.51
C ARG A 49 15.67 -10.22 14.26
N ARG A 50 16.29 -9.41 15.13
CA ARG A 50 17.49 -9.80 15.90
C ARG A 50 17.20 -10.95 16.85
N THR A 51 16.01 -10.99 17.44
CA THR A 51 15.60 -12.07 18.35
C THR A 51 15.44 -13.40 17.60
N ASN A 52 14.79 -13.38 16.43
CA ASN A 52 14.48 -14.61 15.69
C ASN A 52 15.59 -15.05 14.72
N PHE A 53 16.45 -14.12 14.28
CA PHE A 53 17.50 -14.34 13.30
C PHE A 53 18.80 -13.60 13.71
N PRO A 54 19.44 -13.99 14.83
CA PRO A 54 20.60 -13.29 15.37
C PRO A 54 21.83 -13.35 14.45
N GLU A 55 21.97 -14.42 13.68
CA GLU A 55 23.16 -14.68 12.84
C GLU A 55 23.24 -13.83 11.56
N SER A 56 22.16 -13.14 11.19
CA SER A 56 22.16 -12.25 10.01
C SER A 56 22.34 -10.80 10.45
N SER A 57 23.00 -9.96 9.66
CA SER A 57 22.89 -8.51 9.87
C SER A 57 21.52 -7.99 9.39
N ASP A 58 21.10 -6.82 9.90
CA ASP A 58 19.87 -6.13 9.47
C ASP A 58 19.91 -5.91 7.95
N TYR A 59 21.04 -5.39 7.48
CA TYR A 59 21.28 -5.08 6.07
C TYR A 59 21.06 -6.31 5.17
N TYR A 60 21.67 -7.44 5.51
CA TYR A 60 21.50 -8.66 4.71
C TYR A 60 20.10 -9.26 4.83
N PHE A 61 19.52 -9.31 6.03
CA PHE A 61 18.22 -9.91 6.23
C PHE A 61 17.14 -9.21 5.39
N PHE A 62 16.97 -7.90 5.57
CA PHE A 62 15.95 -7.15 4.85
C PHE A 62 16.29 -7.00 3.35
N GLY A 63 17.57 -7.02 3.00
CA GLY A 63 18.00 -6.93 1.60
C GLY A 63 17.63 -8.17 0.80
N ARG A 64 17.73 -9.36 1.42
CA ARG A 64 17.29 -10.64 0.82
C ARG A 64 15.79 -10.66 0.51
N LEU A 65 14.98 -9.96 1.32
CA LEU A 65 13.52 -9.89 1.15
C LEU A 65 13.10 -9.06 -0.09
N PHE A 66 14.02 -8.36 -0.76
CA PHE A 66 13.72 -7.72 -2.05
C PHE A 66 13.66 -8.70 -3.22
N LEU A 67 14.20 -9.90 -3.11
CA LEU A 67 14.15 -10.87 -4.21
C LEU A 67 12.70 -11.27 -4.56
N PRO A 68 11.79 -11.57 -3.60
CA PRO A 68 10.36 -11.70 -3.87
C PRO A 68 9.72 -10.48 -4.56
N VAL A 69 10.15 -9.26 -4.24
CA VAL A 69 9.68 -8.04 -4.90
C VAL A 69 10.05 -8.07 -6.39
N TYR A 70 11.32 -8.34 -6.71
CA TYR A 70 11.78 -8.48 -8.09
C TYR A 70 11.04 -9.58 -8.85
N LEU A 71 10.83 -10.74 -8.22
CA LEU A 71 10.06 -11.84 -8.82
C LEU A 71 8.62 -11.41 -9.12
N GLY A 72 7.94 -10.74 -8.18
CA GLY A 72 6.60 -10.19 -8.40
C GLY A 72 6.54 -9.25 -9.61
N ILE A 73 7.53 -8.37 -9.76
CA ILE A 73 7.62 -7.45 -10.91
C ILE A 73 7.88 -8.21 -12.21
N LEU A 74 8.88 -9.10 -12.24
CA LEU A 74 9.28 -9.82 -13.45
C LEU A 74 8.16 -10.73 -13.96
N PHE A 75 7.57 -11.53 -13.08
CA PHE A 75 6.42 -12.37 -13.45
C PHE A 75 5.23 -11.51 -13.85
N GLY A 76 4.97 -10.40 -13.16
CA GLY A 76 3.94 -9.44 -13.55
C GLY A 76 4.13 -8.86 -14.95
N LEU A 77 5.34 -8.42 -15.29
CA LEU A 77 5.68 -7.93 -16.63
C LEU A 77 5.51 -9.00 -17.70
N LYS A 78 5.90 -10.25 -17.40
CA LYS A 78 5.70 -11.40 -18.29
C LYS A 78 4.21 -11.61 -18.59
N GLU A 79 3.37 -11.66 -17.55
CA GLU A 79 1.92 -11.82 -17.70
C GLU A 79 1.30 -10.65 -18.47
N LEU A 80 1.71 -9.39 -18.21
CA LEU A 80 1.23 -8.23 -18.96
C LEU A 80 1.54 -8.33 -20.47
N LYS A 81 2.71 -8.88 -20.82
CA LYS A 81 3.08 -9.14 -22.21
C LYS A 81 2.19 -10.24 -22.81
N GLU A 82 1.98 -11.35 -22.10
CA GLU A 82 1.13 -12.47 -22.54
C GLU A 82 -0.33 -12.05 -22.72
N LEU A 83 -0.83 -11.14 -21.87
CA LEU A 83 -2.16 -10.54 -21.98
C LEU A 83 -2.28 -9.48 -23.10
N GLY A 84 -1.24 -9.24 -23.90
CA GLY A 84 -1.26 -8.24 -24.98
C GLY A 84 -1.43 -6.80 -24.46
N ARG A 85 -1.04 -6.53 -23.21
CA ARG A 85 -1.12 -5.19 -22.64
C ARG A 85 -0.05 -4.26 -23.18
N ILE A 86 1.05 -4.82 -23.67
CA ILE A 86 2.16 -4.10 -24.31
C ILE A 86 1.97 -4.08 -25.83
N PRO A 87 1.79 -2.90 -26.46
CA PRO A 87 1.74 -2.75 -27.91
C PRO A 87 2.94 -3.35 -28.67
N GLU A 88 2.70 -3.83 -29.89
CA GLU A 88 3.75 -4.36 -30.79
C GLU A 88 4.92 -3.41 -30.96
N GLN A 89 4.63 -2.13 -31.22
CA GLN A 89 5.63 -1.07 -31.42
C GLN A 89 6.58 -0.88 -30.22
N ALA A 90 6.17 -1.24 -29.01
CA ALA A 90 6.95 -1.09 -27.78
C ALA A 90 7.60 -2.40 -27.30
N LYS A 91 7.42 -3.53 -28.01
CA LYS A 91 7.93 -4.85 -27.59
C LYS A 91 9.44 -4.88 -27.42
N LYS A 92 10.20 -4.19 -28.29
CA LYS A 92 11.66 -4.15 -28.23
C LYS A 92 12.14 -3.47 -26.95
N GLU A 93 11.65 -2.27 -26.67
CA GLU A 93 12.00 -1.51 -25.46
C GLU A 93 11.52 -2.22 -24.21
N PHE A 94 10.33 -2.83 -24.25
CA PHE A 94 9.83 -3.66 -23.16
C PHE A 94 10.71 -4.87 -22.87
N LYS A 95 11.25 -5.54 -23.91
CA LYS A 95 12.23 -6.62 -23.74
C LYS A 95 13.52 -6.10 -23.08
N VAL A 96 13.99 -4.92 -23.49
CA VAL A 96 15.16 -4.27 -22.86
C VAL A 96 14.89 -3.96 -21.39
N PHE A 97 13.71 -3.42 -21.06
CA PHE A 97 13.27 -3.15 -19.69
C PHE A 97 13.28 -4.43 -18.84
N PHE A 98 12.70 -5.52 -19.37
CA PHE A 98 12.68 -6.81 -18.70
C PHE A 98 14.09 -7.36 -18.44
N ILE A 99 15.00 -7.25 -19.42
CA ILE A 99 16.39 -7.70 -19.29
C ILE A 99 17.11 -6.92 -18.19
N PHE A 100 17.08 -5.58 -18.21
CA PHE A 100 17.76 -4.78 -17.19
C PHE A 100 17.16 -4.97 -15.80
N LEU A 101 15.84 -5.18 -15.69
CA LEU A 101 15.25 -5.53 -14.40
C LEU A 101 15.70 -6.91 -13.90
N SER A 102 15.89 -7.87 -14.81
CA SER A 102 16.44 -9.20 -14.46
C SER A 102 17.90 -9.10 -14.02
N ILE A 103 18.70 -8.27 -14.68
CA ILE A 103 20.08 -7.97 -14.27
C ILE A 103 20.09 -7.29 -12.89
N ALA A 104 19.18 -6.35 -12.64
CA ALA A 104 19.05 -5.72 -11.33
C ALA A 104 18.70 -6.74 -10.23
N ALA A 105 17.75 -7.64 -10.48
CA ALA A 105 17.40 -8.72 -9.57
C ALA A 105 18.59 -9.65 -9.29
N PHE A 106 19.41 -9.94 -10.30
CA PHE A 106 20.64 -10.72 -10.14
C PHE A 106 21.69 -9.96 -9.31
N GLY A 107 21.87 -8.66 -9.55
CA GLY A 107 22.72 -7.78 -8.74
C GLY A 107 22.30 -7.78 -7.27
N ASN A 108 20.99 -7.71 -7.00
CA ASN A 108 20.41 -7.85 -5.67
C ASN A 108 20.77 -9.19 -5.02
N PHE A 109 20.57 -10.29 -5.75
CA PHE A 109 20.91 -11.63 -5.29
C PHE A 109 22.41 -11.73 -4.91
N LEU A 110 23.31 -11.24 -5.78
CA LEU A 110 24.73 -11.19 -5.47
C LEU A 110 25.02 -10.35 -4.22
N ALA A 111 24.38 -9.20 -4.10
CA ALA A 111 24.64 -8.25 -3.03
C ALA A 111 24.19 -8.73 -1.65
N TYR A 112 23.09 -9.48 -1.57
CA TYR A 112 22.46 -9.82 -0.28
C TYR A 112 22.47 -11.31 0.07
N TRP A 113 22.51 -12.19 -0.92
CA TRP A 113 22.62 -13.63 -0.71
C TRP A 113 24.07 -14.10 -0.80
N VAL A 114 24.75 -13.80 -1.92
CA VAL A 114 26.11 -14.30 -2.16
C VAL A 114 27.14 -13.61 -1.26
N ALA A 115 27.06 -12.29 -1.11
CA ALA A 115 27.97 -11.53 -0.27
C ALA A 115 27.98 -11.94 1.21
N GLY A 116 26.89 -12.56 1.69
CA GLY A 116 26.81 -13.06 3.06
C GLY A 116 27.85 -14.12 3.38
N PHE A 117 28.30 -14.90 2.38
CA PHE A 117 29.36 -15.91 2.55
C PHE A 117 30.63 -15.60 1.75
N ALA A 118 30.52 -14.86 0.64
CA ALA A 118 31.64 -14.55 -0.24
C ALA A 118 32.29 -13.17 0.04
N GLY A 119 31.75 -12.42 1.00
CA GLY A 119 32.34 -11.16 1.48
C GLY A 119 31.96 -9.91 0.69
N GLU A 120 32.59 -8.79 1.08
CA GLU A 120 32.22 -7.44 0.64
C GLU A 120 32.43 -7.17 -0.85
N GLY A 121 33.35 -7.89 -1.50
CA GLY A 121 33.59 -7.78 -2.95
C GLY A 121 32.32 -8.06 -3.75
N PHE A 122 31.59 -9.14 -3.41
CA PHE A 122 30.32 -9.49 -4.05
C PHE A 122 29.21 -8.50 -3.71
N ARG A 123 29.20 -7.94 -2.49
CA ARG A 123 28.28 -6.87 -2.11
C ARG A 123 28.45 -5.67 -3.04
N THR A 124 29.68 -5.22 -3.18
CA THR A 124 30.05 -4.07 -4.00
C THR A 124 29.73 -4.31 -5.47
N ALA A 125 30.12 -5.47 -6.01
CA ALA A 125 29.81 -5.89 -7.38
C ALA A 125 28.30 -5.92 -7.64
N GLY A 126 27.55 -6.68 -6.83
CA GLY A 126 26.11 -6.85 -6.99
C GLY A 126 25.36 -5.52 -6.89
N PHE A 127 25.65 -4.72 -5.86
CA PHE A 127 24.93 -3.48 -5.61
C PHE A 127 25.38 -2.33 -6.52
N ARG A 128 26.66 -1.94 -6.46
CA ARG A 128 27.16 -0.71 -7.10
C ARG A 128 27.36 -0.86 -8.60
N TRP A 129 27.79 -2.04 -9.05
CA TRP A 129 28.19 -2.24 -10.44
C TRP A 129 27.11 -2.91 -11.30
N ILE A 130 26.13 -3.59 -10.68
CA ILE A 130 25.09 -4.34 -11.40
C ILE A 130 23.69 -3.77 -11.12
N GLU A 131 23.23 -3.78 -9.87
CA GLU A 131 21.86 -3.42 -9.51
C GLU A 131 21.55 -1.94 -9.77
N ALA A 132 22.34 -1.03 -9.17
CA ALA A 132 22.10 0.40 -9.28
C ALA A 132 22.22 0.93 -10.73
N PRO A 133 23.26 0.60 -11.53
CA PRO A 133 23.36 1.03 -12.92
C PRO A 133 22.20 0.49 -13.78
N SER A 134 21.76 -0.74 -13.55
CA SER A 134 20.63 -1.32 -14.27
C SER A 134 19.34 -0.54 -14.01
N ILE A 135 19.09 -0.12 -12.77
CA ILE A 135 17.93 0.71 -12.41
C ILE A 135 18.01 2.10 -13.05
N LEU A 136 19.19 2.71 -13.12
CA LEU A 136 19.37 4.00 -13.82
C LEU A 136 19.02 3.87 -15.31
N ILE A 137 19.39 2.77 -15.95
CA ILE A 137 19.03 2.49 -17.34
C ILE A 137 17.50 2.31 -17.48
N LEU A 138 16.83 1.66 -16.51
CA LEU A 138 15.37 1.51 -16.53
C LEU A 138 14.62 2.85 -16.56
N LEU A 139 15.17 3.92 -15.97
CA LEU A 139 14.59 5.28 -16.07
C LEU A 139 14.45 5.70 -17.54
N ILE A 140 15.52 5.55 -18.32
CA ILE A 140 15.56 5.94 -19.74
C ILE A 140 14.63 5.03 -20.55
N VAL A 141 14.70 3.72 -20.31
CA VAL A 141 13.90 2.74 -21.06
C VAL A 141 12.40 2.95 -20.81
N ALA A 142 11.99 3.32 -19.59
CA ALA A 142 10.59 3.65 -19.28
C ALA A 142 10.07 4.85 -20.09
N ILE A 143 10.88 5.91 -20.26
CA ILE A 143 10.53 7.06 -21.13
C ILE A 143 10.32 6.59 -22.56
N LEU A 144 11.23 5.76 -23.08
CA LEU A 144 11.14 5.25 -24.46
C LEU A 144 9.87 4.39 -24.66
N ILE A 145 9.56 3.51 -23.72
CA ILE A 145 8.32 2.73 -23.72
C ILE A 145 7.11 3.67 -23.72
N GLY A 146 7.07 4.63 -22.79
CA GLY A 146 5.96 5.56 -22.64
C GLY A 146 5.68 6.37 -23.92
N ARG A 147 6.74 6.90 -24.56
CA ARG A 147 6.62 7.65 -25.82
C ARG A 147 6.07 6.83 -26.98
N LYS A 148 6.38 5.54 -27.03
CA LYS A 148 5.80 4.65 -28.05
C LYS A 148 4.35 4.32 -27.74
N ILE A 149 4.08 3.87 -26.51
CA ILE A 149 2.74 3.43 -26.10
C ILE A 149 1.71 4.56 -26.15
N ILE A 150 2.07 5.81 -25.83
CA ILE A 150 1.11 6.93 -25.71
C ILE A 150 0.33 7.19 -27.01
N ARG A 151 0.87 6.80 -28.17
CA ARG A 151 0.22 6.94 -29.48
C ARG A 151 -0.99 6.02 -29.66
N GLU A 152 -0.96 4.83 -29.06
CA GLU A 152 -2.04 3.85 -29.14
C GLU A 152 -2.88 3.78 -27.86
N ARG A 153 -2.23 3.91 -26.70
CA ARG A 153 -2.83 3.76 -25.37
C ARG A 153 -2.36 4.89 -24.47
N LYS A 154 -3.02 6.04 -24.56
CA LYS A 154 -2.63 7.29 -23.88
C LYS A 154 -2.35 7.11 -22.38
N THR A 155 -3.24 6.43 -21.65
CA THR A 155 -3.13 6.23 -20.20
C THR A 155 -1.92 5.38 -19.81
N LEU A 156 -1.71 4.24 -20.49
CA LEU A 156 -0.57 3.37 -20.26
C LEU A 156 0.76 4.05 -20.64
N GLY A 157 0.78 4.78 -21.75
CA GLY A 157 1.95 5.54 -22.18
C GLY A 157 2.33 6.62 -21.17
N LEU A 158 1.34 7.37 -20.66
CA LEU A 158 1.55 8.37 -19.61
C LEU A 158 2.09 7.74 -18.32
N ALA A 159 1.57 6.57 -17.91
CA ALA A 159 2.04 5.88 -16.72
C ALA A 159 3.54 5.55 -16.81
N PHE A 160 4.02 5.06 -17.96
CA PHE A 160 5.45 4.81 -18.20
C PHE A 160 6.28 6.10 -18.31
N LEU A 161 5.71 7.21 -18.82
CA LEU A 161 6.40 8.51 -18.87
C LEU A 161 6.61 9.14 -17.49
N ILE A 162 5.63 8.96 -16.59
CA ILE A 162 5.69 9.48 -15.21
C ILE A 162 6.57 8.59 -14.32
N LEU A 163 6.69 7.29 -14.63
CA LEU A 163 7.42 6.32 -13.83
C LEU A 163 8.85 6.78 -13.42
N PRO A 164 9.72 7.30 -14.31
CA PRO A 164 11.04 7.80 -13.92
C PRO A 164 11.00 8.92 -12.88
N ILE A 165 10.04 9.83 -12.98
CA ILE A 165 9.85 10.92 -12.01
C ILE A 165 9.51 10.34 -10.65
N LEU A 166 8.62 9.33 -10.61
CA LEU A 166 8.28 8.64 -9.37
C LEU A 166 9.47 7.87 -8.79
N MET A 167 10.29 7.21 -9.63
CA MET A 167 11.49 6.49 -9.21
C MET A 167 12.55 7.41 -8.61
N ILE A 168 12.77 8.58 -9.21
CA ILE A 168 13.69 9.60 -8.69
C ILE A 168 13.11 10.18 -7.39
N GLY A 169 11.83 10.58 -7.40
CA GLY A 169 11.15 11.14 -6.24
C GLY A 169 11.18 10.21 -5.03
N SER A 170 10.88 8.91 -5.21
CA SER A 170 10.95 7.93 -4.12
C SER A 170 12.37 7.78 -3.59
N THR A 171 13.39 7.77 -4.46
CA THR A 171 14.80 7.73 -4.07
C THR A 171 15.23 8.98 -3.30
N MET A 172 14.74 10.16 -3.68
CA MET A 172 15.02 11.41 -2.94
C MET A 172 14.34 11.43 -1.57
N ILE A 173 13.08 11.00 -1.50
CA ILE A 173 12.30 10.95 -0.25
C ILE A 173 12.92 9.96 0.74
N LEU A 174 13.32 8.79 0.27
CA LEU A 174 13.88 7.72 1.10
C LEU A 174 15.42 7.76 1.19
N LYS A 175 16.10 8.65 0.45
CA LYS A 175 17.57 8.73 0.36
C LYS A 175 18.25 7.36 0.27
N TYR A 176 17.69 6.46 -0.54
CA TYR A 176 18.19 5.09 -0.63
C TYR A 176 17.96 4.46 -2.00
N LEU A 177 19.05 4.22 -2.72
CA LEU A 177 19.09 3.45 -3.96
C LEU A 177 19.64 2.06 -3.61
N PRO A 178 19.07 0.96 -4.13
CA PRO A 178 18.24 0.83 -5.34
C PRO A 178 16.74 0.70 -5.05
N HIS A 179 16.39 0.28 -3.85
CA HIS A 179 15.07 -0.25 -3.54
C HIS A 179 13.96 0.78 -3.55
N ALA A 180 14.26 2.04 -3.19
CA ALA A 180 13.27 3.10 -3.30
C ALA A 180 12.82 3.32 -4.76
N ALA A 181 13.72 3.19 -5.74
CA ALA A 181 13.38 3.29 -7.16
C ALA A 181 12.57 2.08 -7.68
N ILE A 182 12.70 0.91 -7.04
CA ILE A 182 11.90 -0.27 -7.40
C ILE A 182 10.44 -0.15 -6.96
N LEU A 183 10.16 0.60 -5.89
CA LEU A 183 8.81 0.77 -5.36
C LEU A 183 7.78 1.25 -6.41
N PRO A 184 8.01 2.36 -7.14
CA PRO A 184 7.10 2.78 -8.20
C PRO A 184 6.91 1.76 -9.33
N ILE A 185 7.96 1.02 -9.69
CA ILE A 185 7.87 -0.04 -10.72
C ILE A 185 6.94 -1.15 -10.23
N SER A 186 7.11 -1.57 -8.97
CA SER A 186 6.27 -2.60 -8.35
C SER A 186 4.80 -2.20 -8.32
N LEU A 187 4.51 -0.99 -7.83
CA LEU A 187 3.15 -0.47 -7.76
C LEU A 187 2.50 -0.37 -9.15
N LEU A 188 3.23 0.12 -10.15
CA LEU A 188 2.73 0.20 -11.52
C LEU A 188 2.39 -1.18 -12.09
N VAL A 189 3.30 -2.15 -11.98
CA VAL A 189 3.09 -3.50 -12.53
C VAL A 189 1.91 -4.19 -11.85
N THR A 190 1.81 -4.11 -10.53
CA THR A 190 0.67 -4.64 -9.77
C THR A 190 -0.63 -3.98 -10.20
N PHE A 191 -0.67 -2.65 -10.32
CA PHE A 191 -1.86 -1.94 -10.76
C PHE A 191 -2.30 -2.38 -12.17
N LEU A 192 -1.37 -2.44 -13.12
CA LEU A 192 -1.65 -2.87 -14.49
C LEU A 192 -2.14 -4.32 -14.55
N LEU A 193 -1.60 -5.22 -13.71
CA LEU A 193 -2.07 -6.60 -13.62
C LEU A 193 -3.47 -6.71 -13.04
N LEU A 194 -3.75 -6.01 -11.94
CA LEU A 194 -5.08 -5.98 -11.34
C LEU A 194 -6.12 -5.38 -12.29
N ASP A 195 -5.71 -4.41 -13.12
CA ASP A 195 -6.53 -3.90 -14.21
C ASP A 195 -6.77 -4.94 -15.31
N ALA A 196 -5.69 -5.61 -15.74
CA ALA A 196 -5.74 -6.57 -16.82
C ALA A 196 -6.38 -7.91 -16.46
N SER A 197 -6.50 -8.18 -15.16
CA SER A 197 -6.96 -9.44 -14.62
C SER A 197 -8.35 -9.83 -15.14
N GLN A 198 -8.39 -10.97 -15.83
CA GLN A 198 -9.64 -11.66 -16.17
C GLN A 198 -10.15 -12.54 -15.02
N ASP A 199 -9.54 -12.47 -13.84
CA ASP A 199 -9.89 -13.33 -12.72
C ASP A 199 -11.36 -13.21 -12.33
N VAL A 200 -12.00 -14.35 -12.10
CA VAL A 200 -13.43 -14.43 -11.78
C VAL A 200 -13.76 -13.63 -10.52
N TRP A 201 -12.89 -13.65 -9.51
CA TRP A 201 -13.14 -12.96 -8.24
C TRP A 201 -13.00 -11.44 -8.37
N LEU A 202 -11.90 -10.95 -8.95
CA LEU A 202 -11.71 -9.50 -9.18
C LEU A 202 -12.77 -8.92 -10.11
N ASN A 203 -13.15 -9.65 -11.16
CA ASN A 203 -14.24 -9.23 -12.02
C ASN A 203 -15.60 -9.33 -11.34
N SER A 204 -15.81 -10.31 -10.45
CA SER A 204 -17.00 -10.35 -9.59
C SER A 204 -17.08 -9.09 -8.72
N LEU A 205 -15.99 -8.73 -8.06
CA LEU A 205 -15.93 -7.55 -7.20
C LEU A 205 -16.18 -6.25 -7.99
N LYS A 206 -15.51 -6.07 -9.15
CA LYS A 206 -15.76 -4.92 -10.05
C LYS A 206 -17.22 -4.88 -10.52
N ARG A 207 -17.83 -6.02 -10.83
CA ARG A 207 -19.27 -6.10 -11.20
C ARG A 207 -20.17 -5.76 -10.02
N GLN A 208 -19.85 -6.20 -8.81
CA GLN A 208 -20.59 -5.84 -7.60
C GLN A 208 -20.53 -4.33 -7.37
N LEU A 209 -19.36 -3.70 -7.49
CA LEU A 209 -19.23 -2.23 -7.38
C LEU A 209 -20.12 -1.49 -8.38
N VAL A 210 -20.20 -1.97 -9.62
CA VAL A 210 -21.11 -1.40 -10.63
C VAL A 210 -22.58 -1.65 -10.28
N ARG A 211 -22.94 -2.79 -9.70
CA ARG A 211 -24.32 -3.05 -9.23
C ARG A 211 -24.71 -2.11 -8.09
N PHE A 212 -23.78 -1.80 -7.19
CA PHE A 212 -23.99 -0.86 -6.09
C PHE A 212 -23.89 0.61 -6.50
N SER A 213 -23.68 0.94 -7.77
CA SER A 213 -23.52 2.33 -8.19
C SER A 213 -24.82 3.11 -8.34
N SER A 214 -25.96 2.54 -7.93
CA SER A 214 -27.22 3.29 -7.89
C SER A 214 -27.22 4.28 -6.72
N ALA A 215 -27.84 5.46 -6.87
CA ALA A 215 -27.91 6.45 -5.80
C ALA A 215 -28.53 5.89 -4.51
N LYS A 216 -29.57 5.03 -4.65
CA LYS A 216 -30.21 4.35 -3.52
C LYS A 216 -29.23 3.41 -2.81
N SER A 217 -28.50 2.59 -3.56
CA SER A 217 -27.51 1.67 -3.01
C SER A 217 -26.38 2.40 -2.29
N ILE A 218 -25.82 3.46 -2.91
CA ILE A 218 -24.76 4.28 -2.31
C ILE A 218 -25.27 4.92 -1.01
N LEU A 219 -26.48 5.49 -1.02
CA LEU A 219 -27.09 6.08 0.18
C LEU A 219 -27.30 5.04 1.28
N SER A 220 -27.83 3.85 0.96
CA SER A 220 -28.01 2.78 1.95
C SER A 220 -26.68 2.32 2.57
N LEU A 221 -25.64 2.14 1.76
CA LEU A 221 -24.31 1.79 2.25
C LEU A 221 -23.73 2.91 3.13
N PHE A 222 -23.88 4.17 2.73
CA PHE A 222 -23.45 5.31 3.54
C PHE A 222 -24.18 5.37 4.89
N MET A 223 -25.50 5.18 4.90
CA MET A 223 -26.30 5.14 6.14
C MET A 223 -25.88 3.98 7.05
N LEU A 224 -25.53 2.82 6.50
CA LEU A 224 -25.01 1.69 7.26
C LEU A 224 -23.64 2.02 7.89
N GLY A 225 -22.73 2.65 7.14
CA GLY A 225 -21.46 3.12 7.69
C GLY A 225 -21.65 4.16 8.79
N MET A 226 -22.57 5.11 8.61
CA MET A 226 -22.92 6.09 9.64
C MET A 226 -23.50 5.43 10.90
N PHE A 227 -24.32 4.39 10.74
CA PHE A 227 -24.86 3.63 11.86
C PHE A 227 -23.73 2.98 12.68
N CYS A 228 -22.79 2.29 12.03
CA CYS A 228 -21.60 1.74 12.70
C CYS A 228 -20.82 2.82 13.46
N ALA A 229 -20.56 3.96 12.83
CA ALA A 229 -19.86 5.08 13.46
C ALA A 229 -20.60 5.64 14.70
N ILE A 230 -21.92 5.76 14.63
CA ILE A 230 -22.75 6.20 15.76
C ILE A 230 -22.69 5.18 16.90
N CYS A 231 -22.81 3.87 16.60
CA CYS A 231 -22.69 2.83 17.62
C CYS A 231 -21.34 2.89 18.34
N MET A 232 -20.24 3.07 17.62
CA MET A 232 -18.91 3.24 18.21
C MET A 232 -18.83 4.48 19.09
N GLN A 233 -19.35 5.63 18.65
CA GLN A 233 -19.38 6.86 19.45
C GLN A 233 -20.24 6.72 20.72
N VAL A 234 -21.33 5.95 20.65
CA VAL A 234 -22.16 5.66 21.82
C VAL A 234 -21.40 4.80 22.82
N LEU A 235 -20.73 3.73 22.36
CA LEU A 235 -19.89 2.88 23.23
C LEU A 235 -18.74 3.67 23.86
N GLU A 236 -18.09 4.54 23.10
CA GLU A 236 -16.99 5.39 23.59
C GLU A 236 -17.45 6.30 24.75
N LYS A 237 -18.67 6.85 24.69
CA LYS A 237 -19.24 7.67 25.77
C LYS A 237 -19.48 6.91 27.07
N PHE A 238 -19.54 5.58 27.02
CA PHE A 238 -19.71 4.74 28.20
C PHE A 238 -18.37 4.32 28.84
N ILE A 239 -17.23 4.65 28.23
CA ILE A 239 -15.92 4.39 28.83
C ILE A 239 -15.80 5.26 30.10
N PRO A 240 -15.66 4.64 31.29
CA PRO A 240 -15.58 5.41 32.53
C PRO A 240 -14.28 6.19 32.54
N MET A 241 -14.39 7.51 32.68
CA MET A 241 -13.26 8.42 32.80
C MET A 241 -13.31 9.10 34.17
N GLY A 242 -12.15 9.31 34.79
CA GLY A 242 -12.06 10.19 35.97
C GLY A 242 -12.46 11.62 35.57
N GLU A 243 -13.07 12.38 36.50
CA GLU A 243 -13.66 13.70 36.23
C GLU A 243 -12.67 14.71 35.60
N GLU A 244 -11.37 14.52 35.75
CA GLU A 244 -10.32 15.38 35.20
C GLU A 244 -9.51 14.75 34.04
N ALA A 245 -9.78 13.49 33.69
CA ALA A 245 -8.98 12.76 32.71
C ALA A 245 -9.41 13.08 31.27
N LYS A 246 -8.50 13.67 30.48
CA LYS A 246 -8.69 13.79 29.02
C LYS A 246 -8.49 12.43 28.37
N LEU A 247 -9.42 12.04 27.48
CA LEU A 247 -9.26 10.84 26.66
C LEU A 247 -7.97 10.96 25.84
N PRO A 248 -7.04 9.99 25.95
CA PRO A 248 -5.90 9.95 25.05
C PRO A 248 -6.40 9.73 23.62
N VAL A 249 -5.59 10.14 22.64
CA VAL A 249 -5.90 9.90 21.23
C VAL A 249 -6.01 8.40 21.01
N LYS A 250 -7.10 7.95 20.37
CA LYS A 250 -7.31 6.54 20.09
C LYS A 250 -6.15 5.97 19.25
N PRO A 251 -5.71 4.73 19.53
CA PRO A 251 -4.69 4.05 18.76
C PRO A 251 -4.97 4.05 17.25
N ASP A 252 -6.24 3.96 16.87
CA ASP A 252 -6.74 3.93 15.49
C ASP A 252 -6.38 5.19 14.66
N PHE A 253 -6.01 6.28 15.33
CA PHE A 253 -5.58 7.54 14.74
C PHE A 253 -4.11 7.87 15.03
N LEU A 254 -3.37 6.94 15.63
CA LEU A 254 -1.95 7.06 15.95
C LEU A 254 -1.13 6.20 14.97
N PRO A 255 -0.87 6.68 13.73
CA PRO A 255 0.02 5.98 12.83
C PRO A 255 1.38 5.87 13.50
N PHE A 256 2.03 4.71 13.35
CA PHE A 256 3.34 4.45 13.93
C PHE A 256 3.35 4.52 15.47
N SER A 257 2.28 4.03 16.11
CA SER A 257 2.20 3.91 17.56
C SER A 257 3.28 3.00 18.15
N SER A 258 3.72 3.37 19.36
CA SER A 258 4.69 2.64 20.18
C SER A 258 4.00 1.90 21.34
N ILE A 259 4.74 1.05 22.05
CA ILE A 259 4.20 0.42 23.28
C ILE A 259 3.76 1.46 24.29
N SER A 260 4.54 2.53 24.49
CA SER A 260 4.21 3.56 25.49
C SER A 260 2.89 4.27 25.16
N ASP A 261 2.58 4.46 23.88
CA ASP A 261 1.30 5.04 23.45
C ASP A 261 0.15 4.11 23.82
N LEU A 262 0.27 2.83 23.48
CA LEU A 262 -0.74 1.81 23.81
C LEU A 262 -0.91 1.63 25.32
N GLN A 263 0.20 1.60 26.07
CA GLN A 263 0.17 1.52 27.53
C GLN A 263 -0.54 2.72 28.14
N SER A 264 -0.25 3.93 27.65
CA SER A 264 -0.90 5.16 28.11
C SER A 264 -2.41 5.11 27.85
N VAL A 265 -2.85 4.67 26.67
CA VAL A 265 -4.26 4.56 26.32
C VAL A 265 -4.97 3.52 27.20
N PHE A 266 -4.45 2.31 27.25
CA PHE A 266 -5.12 1.19 27.93
C PHE A 266 -5.08 1.28 29.46
N SER A 267 -4.07 1.98 30.01
CA SER A 267 -4.07 2.34 31.42
C SER A 267 -5.17 3.36 31.72
N ALA A 268 -5.33 4.37 30.86
CA ALA A 268 -6.36 5.40 31.04
C ALA A 268 -7.79 4.84 30.95
N TYR A 269 -8.02 3.83 30.12
CA TYR A 269 -9.33 3.19 29.98
C TYR A 269 -9.72 2.31 31.18
N GLY A 270 -8.75 1.83 31.97
CA GLY A 270 -9.02 0.86 33.03
C GLY A 270 -9.62 -0.44 32.50
N GLU A 271 -10.01 -1.34 33.40
CA GLU A 271 -10.55 -2.65 33.02
C GLU A 271 -11.86 -2.53 32.24
N ARG A 272 -12.82 -1.78 32.79
CA ARG A 272 -14.13 -1.61 32.16
C ARG A 272 -14.05 -0.89 30.81
N GLY A 273 -13.20 0.11 30.67
CA GLY A 273 -13.02 0.80 29.39
C GLY A 273 -12.40 -0.11 28.32
N ARG A 274 -11.47 -1.00 28.71
CA ARG A 274 -10.91 -2.02 27.80
C ARG A 274 -11.96 -3.04 27.33
N GLU A 275 -12.90 -3.46 28.18
CA GLU A 275 -14.02 -4.31 27.76
C GLU A 275 -14.91 -3.62 26.72
N LEU A 276 -15.23 -2.34 26.92
CA LEU A 276 -16.00 -1.55 25.95
C LEU A 276 -15.22 -1.32 24.65
N TYR A 277 -13.90 -1.16 24.75
CA TYR A 277 -13.01 -1.03 23.60
C TYR A 277 -13.08 -2.27 22.69
N ILE A 278 -13.10 -3.49 23.26
CA ILE A 278 -13.26 -4.73 22.48
C ILE A 278 -14.55 -4.68 21.63
N TRP A 279 -15.66 -4.25 22.22
CA TRP A 279 -16.93 -4.14 21.48
C TRP A 279 -16.89 -3.05 20.41
N MET A 280 -16.19 -1.95 20.68
CA MET A 280 -15.98 -0.89 19.71
C MET A 280 -15.16 -1.40 18.52
N ASP A 281 -14.03 -2.07 18.76
CA ASP A 281 -13.17 -2.66 17.71
C ASP A 281 -13.92 -3.68 16.85
N LEU A 282 -14.78 -4.51 17.45
CA LEU A 282 -15.60 -5.47 16.69
C LEU A 282 -16.57 -4.77 15.74
N ILE A 283 -17.11 -3.61 16.12
CA ILE A 283 -17.93 -2.78 15.23
C ILE A 283 -17.06 -2.09 14.19
N ASP A 284 -15.87 -1.63 14.58
CA ASP A 284 -14.92 -0.98 13.67
C ASP A 284 -14.47 -1.94 12.57
N MET A 285 -14.28 -3.24 12.85
CA MET A 285 -14.02 -4.24 11.81
C MET A 285 -15.13 -4.37 10.75
N ILE A 286 -16.38 -4.01 11.09
CA ILE A 286 -17.52 -4.04 10.17
C ILE A 286 -17.63 -2.73 9.39
N PHE A 287 -17.39 -1.59 10.06
CA PHE A 287 -17.48 -0.23 9.54
C PHE A 287 -16.86 0.01 8.14
N PRO A 288 -15.63 -0.44 7.82
CA PRO A 288 -15.01 -0.16 6.54
C PRO A 288 -15.69 -0.86 5.37
N THR A 289 -16.47 -1.93 5.61
CA THR A 289 -17.15 -2.68 4.54
C THR A 289 -18.16 -1.80 3.78
N PRO A 290 -19.22 -1.25 4.41
CA PRO A 290 -20.16 -0.36 3.71
C PRO A 290 -19.47 0.85 3.10
N LEU A 291 -18.48 1.43 3.79
CA LEU A 291 -17.74 2.59 3.29
C LEU A 291 -16.95 2.26 2.01
N ALA A 292 -16.23 1.13 2.00
CA ALA A 292 -15.43 0.69 0.86
C ALA A 292 -16.31 0.42 -0.37
N PHE A 293 -17.48 -0.22 -0.19
CA PHE A 293 -18.43 -0.43 -1.27
C PHE A 293 -19.06 0.89 -1.77
N ALA A 294 -19.44 1.81 -0.87
CA ALA A 294 -20.03 3.10 -1.26
C ALA A 294 -19.04 3.94 -2.09
N ILE A 295 -17.81 4.09 -1.59
CA ILE A 295 -16.76 4.84 -2.28
C ILE A 295 -16.37 4.12 -3.58
N GLY A 296 -16.10 2.82 -3.50
CA GLY A 296 -15.67 2.02 -4.65
C GLY A 296 -16.69 2.00 -5.79
N ALA A 297 -17.99 1.96 -5.47
CA ALA A 297 -19.06 2.05 -6.45
C ALA A 297 -19.12 3.42 -7.11
N THR A 298 -18.99 4.50 -6.34
CA THR A 298 -18.95 5.89 -6.85
C THR A 298 -17.77 6.11 -7.78
N VAL A 299 -16.57 5.67 -7.37
CA VAL A 299 -15.34 5.78 -8.17
C VAL A 299 -15.44 4.93 -9.44
N SER A 300 -15.95 3.69 -9.34
CA SER A 300 -16.14 2.82 -10.51
C SER A 300 -17.14 3.40 -11.51
N LEU A 301 -18.21 4.04 -11.02
CA LEU A 301 -19.20 4.70 -11.85
C LEU A 301 -18.57 5.88 -12.60
N PHE A 302 -17.90 6.77 -11.88
CA PHE A 302 -17.21 7.90 -12.50
C PHE A 302 -16.18 7.42 -13.54
N ALA A 303 -15.33 6.47 -13.17
CA ALA A 303 -14.34 5.87 -14.06
C ALA A 303 -14.95 5.34 -15.35
N SER A 304 -16.10 4.65 -15.24
CA SER A 304 -16.84 4.14 -16.40
C SER A 304 -17.37 5.23 -17.33
N ARG A 305 -17.76 6.40 -16.78
CA ARG A 305 -18.30 7.53 -17.55
C ARG A 305 -17.23 8.27 -18.34
N ILE A 306 -16.00 8.31 -17.83
CA ILE A 306 -14.87 9.00 -18.49
C ILE A 306 -13.94 8.04 -19.25
N GLY A 307 -14.29 6.76 -19.35
CA GLY A 307 -13.53 5.77 -20.11
C GLY A 307 -12.18 5.40 -19.49
N ILE A 308 -12.01 5.54 -18.18
CA ILE A 308 -10.82 5.04 -17.47
C ILE A 308 -11.11 3.70 -16.78
N SER A 309 -10.06 3.07 -16.25
CA SER A 309 -10.17 1.77 -15.58
C SER A 309 -11.15 1.80 -14.39
N LYS A 310 -12.03 0.81 -14.29
CA LYS A 310 -12.89 0.63 -13.10
C LYS A 310 -12.11 0.12 -11.88
N SER A 311 -10.87 -0.34 -12.07
CA SER A 311 -10.03 -0.86 -10.99
C SER A 311 -9.62 0.21 -9.98
N TRP A 312 -9.73 1.50 -10.33
CA TRP A 312 -9.61 2.61 -9.38
C TRP A 312 -10.63 2.50 -8.22
N GLY A 313 -11.79 1.88 -8.46
CA GLY A 313 -12.78 1.62 -7.41
C GLY A 313 -12.37 0.54 -6.40
N LEU A 314 -11.20 -0.11 -6.57
CA LEU A 314 -10.67 -1.08 -5.63
C LEU A 314 -9.81 -0.44 -4.52
N ILE A 315 -9.42 0.84 -4.65
CA ILE A 315 -8.61 1.55 -3.65
C ILE A 315 -9.19 1.46 -2.22
N PRO A 316 -10.51 1.64 -2.00
CA PRO A 316 -11.09 1.56 -0.65
C PRO A 316 -11.02 0.19 0.00
N PHE A 317 -10.78 -0.88 -0.76
CA PHE A 317 -10.58 -2.21 -0.18
C PHE A 317 -9.22 -2.34 0.50
N GLY A 318 -8.25 -1.47 0.17
CA GLY A 318 -7.02 -1.36 0.94
C GLY A 318 -7.30 -0.84 2.35
N PHE A 319 -8.17 0.16 2.50
CA PHE A 319 -8.60 0.66 3.80
C PHE A 319 -9.27 -0.47 4.60
N LEU A 320 -10.25 -1.16 4.01
CA LEU A 320 -10.91 -2.33 4.62
C LEU A 320 -9.93 -3.40 5.11
N LEU A 321 -8.93 -3.75 4.29
CA LEU A 321 -7.96 -4.78 4.65
C LEU A 321 -7.10 -4.35 5.84
N PHE A 322 -6.53 -3.14 5.79
CA PHE A 322 -5.62 -2.68 6.84
C PHE A 322 -6.35 -2.31 8.13
N ASP A 323 -7.61 -1.89 8.04
CA ASP A 323 -8.49 -1.70 9.19
C ASP A 323 -8.73 -3.00 9.95
N ILE A 324 -9.12 -4.08 9.25
CA ILE A 324 -9.30 -5.39 9.88
C ILE A 324 -8.00 -5.90 10.50
N LEU A 325 -6.87 -5.78 9.78
CA LEU A 325 -5.58 -6.26 10.29
C LEU A 325 -5.13 -5.49 11.54
N GLU A 326 -5.31 -4.18 11.55
CA GLU A 326 -4.98 -3.36 12.70
C GLU A 326 -5.89 -3.65 13.89
N ASN A 327 -7.21 -3.72 13.68
CA ASN A 327 -8.17 -4.06 14.72
C ASN A 327 -7.89 -5.46 15.32
N ILE A 328 -7.40 -6.43 14.55
CA ILE A 328 -6.93 -7.72 15.09
C ILE A 328 -5.74 -7.51 16.04
N CYS A 329 -4.75 -6.70 15.66
CA CYS A 329 -3.61 -6.38 16.54
C CYS A 329 -4.07 -5.65 17.81
N MET A 330 -5.01 -4.72 17.68
CA MET A 330 -5.59 -3.97 18.79
C MET A 330 -6.29 -4.88 19.80
N LEU A 331 -7.12 -5.82 19.33
CA LEU A 331 -7.73 -6.83 20.20
C LEU A 331 -6.66 -7.65 20.95
N ILE A 332 -5.61 -8.12 20.27
CA ILE A 332 -4.51 -8.85 20.93
C ILE A 332 -3.89 -7.98 22.03
N HIS A 333 -3.59 -6.72 21.74
CA HIS A 333 -3.00 -5.82 22.74
C HIS A 333 -3.90 -5.62 23.97
N VAL A 334 -5.21 -5.47 23.77
CA VAL A 334 -6.15 -5.34 24.90
C VAL A 334 -6.15 -6.61 25.76
N TYR A 335 -6.12 -7.79 25.14
CA TYR A 335 -6.09 -9.06 25.88
C TYR A 335 -4.77 -9.34 26.60
N THR A 336 -3.64 -8.86 26.06
CA THR A 336 -2.32 -9.05 26.68
C THR A 336 -1.91 -7.93 27.63
N PHE A 337 -2.70 -6.87 27.77
CA PHE A 337 -2.38 -5.75 28.64
C PHE A 337 -2.29 -6.22 30.11
N PRO A 338 -1.24 -5.84 30.89
CA PRO A 338 -0.23 -4.80 30.61
C PRO A 338 1.02 -5.24 29.84
N ASP A 339 1.18 -6.54 29.57
CA ASP A 339 2.37 -7.16 28.98
C ASP A 339 2.39 -7.04 27.44
N LEU A 340 2.49 -5.81 26.95
CA LEU A 340 2.46 -5.52 25.52
C LEU A 340 3.77 -5.90 24.81
N ASN A 341 3.64 -6.48 23.60
CA ASN A 341 4.78 -6.84 22.75
C ASN A 341 5.20 -5.67 21.83
N SER A 342 6.50 -5.31 21.84
CA SER A 342 7.06 -4.19 21.06
C SER A 342 6.94 -4.36 19.56
N GLY A 343 7.19 -5.58 19.10
CA GLY A 343 7.09 -5.96 17.72
C GLY A 343 5.67 -5.88 17.19
N LEU A 344 4.71 -6.41 17.95
CA LEU A 344 3.30 -6.36 17.59
C LEU A 344 2.77 -4.91 17.61
N ALA A 345 3.17 -4.10 18.59
CA ALA A 345 2.81 -2.67 18.63
C ALA A 345 3.33 -1.95 17.38
N SER A 346 4.57 -2.26 16.98
CA SER A 346 5.18 -1.70 15.77
C SER A 346 4.41 -2.08 14.51
N ILE A 347 3.99 -3.36 14.40
CA ILE A 347 3.17 -3.87 13.30
C ILE A 347 1.79 -3.19 13.28
N SER A 348 1.14 -3.08 14.44
CA SER A 348 -0.16 -2.41 14.59
C SER A 348 -0.08 -0.97 14.09
N GLY A 349 0.87 -0.18 14.59
CA GLY A 349 1.06 1.21 14.16
C GLY A 349 1.36 1.36 12.66
N ILE A 350 2.00 0.38 12.03
CA ILE A 350 2.20 0.38 10.57
C ILE A 350 0.88 0.06 9.84
N PHE A 351 0.08 -0.89 10.33
CA PHE A 351 -1.24 -1.14 9.78
C PHE A 351 -2.14 0.10 9.93
N THR A 352 -2.13 0.80 11.06
CA THR A 352 -2.80 2.10 11.24
C THR A 352 -2.34 3.12 10.19
N ALA A 353 -1.02 3.21 9.92
CA ALA A 353 -0.51 4.12 8.90
C ALA A 353 -1.01 3.79 7.49
N TYR A 354 -1.04 2.51 7.10
CA TYR A 354 -1.60 2.11 5.80
C TYR A 354 -3.10 2.29 5.72
N LYS A 355 -3.82 1.96 6.80
CA LYS A 355 -5.25 2.22 6.95
C LYS A 355 -5.56 3.68 6.64
N LEU A 356 -4.89 4.61 7.32
CA LEU A 356 -5.07 6.05 7.12
C LEU A 356 -4.64 6.53 5.72
N PHE A 357 -3.57 5.97 5.15
CA PHE A 357 -3.16 6.28 3.77
C PHE A 357 -4.23 5.87 2.76
N PHE A 358 -4.74 4.64 2.83
CA PHE A 358 -5.79 4.18 1.93
C PHE A 358 -7.10 4.92 2.18
N LEU A 359 -7.42 5.29 3.41
CA LEU A 359 -8.57 6.13 3.75
C LEU A 359 -8.47 7.50 3.06
N LEU A 360 -7.31 8.15 3.15
CA LEU A 360 -7.04 9.43 2.49
C LEU A 360 -7.18 9.31 0.96
N CYS A 361 -6.57 8.29 0.35
CA CYS A 361 -6.71 8.04 -1.09
C CYS A 361 -8.17 7.78 -1.49
N SER A 362 -8.91 7.04 -0.66
CA SER A 362 -10.31 6.71 -0.89
C SER A 362 -11.19 7.95 -0.86
N TYR A 363 -11.11 8.78 0.19
CA TYR A 363 -11.87 10.03 0.25
C TYR A 363 -11.47 11.02 -0.85
N SER A 364 -10.19 11.10 -1.20
CA SER A 364 -9.73 11.94 -2.32
C SER A 364 -10.35 11.49 -3.64
N SER A 365 -10.30 10.18 -3.92
CA SER A 365 -10.90 9.60 -5.13
C SER A 365 -12.43 9.74 -5.15
N PHE A 366 -13.07 9.63 -3.98
CA PHE A 366 -14.50 9.84 -3.80
C PHE A 366 -14.90 11.26 -4.15
N ALA A 367 -14.21 12.26 -3.57
CA ALA A 367 -14.50 13.68 -3.80
C ALA A 367 -14.35 14.06 -5.29
N ILE A 368 -13.26 13.62 -5.93
CA ILE A 368 -13.03 13.83 -7.37
C ILE A 368 -14.14 13.17 -8.19
N SER A 369 -14.50 11.93 -7.86
CA SER A 369 -15.52 11.18 -8.60
C SER A 369 -16.90 11.78 -8.45
N LEU A 370 -17.26 12.22 -7.24
CA LEU A 370 -18.54 12.87 -6.96
C LEU A 370 -18.65 14.19 -7.71
N LEU A 371 -17.63 15.06 -7.62
CA LEU A 371 -17.60 16.32 -8.37
C LEU A 371 -17.67 16.09 -9.88
N GLY A 372 -16.92 15.12 -10.40
CA GLY A 372 -16.94 14.75 -11.80
C GLY A 372 -18.32 14.26 -12.27
N LEU A 373 -19.00 13.44 -11.46
CA LEU A 373 -20.37 12.99 -11.75
C LEU A 373 -21.39 14.15 -11.72
N LEU A 374 -21.24 15.11 -10.81
CA LEU A 374 -22.07 16.32 -10.76
C LEU A 374 -21.90 17.20 -12.01
N ILE A 375 -20.66 17.37 -12.49
CA ILE A 375 -20.40 18.13 -13.72
C ILE A 375 -21.00 17.41 -14.94
N LEU A 376 -20.79 16.10 -15.06
CA LEU A 376 -21.32 15.30 -16.16
C LEU A 376 -22.86 15.29 -16.20
N SER A 377 -23.52 15.26 -15.03
CA SER A 377 -24.99 15.30 -14.96
C SER A 377 -25.56 16.64 -15.43
N GLN A 378 -24.91 17.76 -15.07
CA GLN A 378 -25.30 19.09 -15.54
C GLN A 378 -25.13 19.25 -17.05
N MET A 379 -24.06 18.69 -17.64
CA MET A 379 -23.83 18.72 -19.09
C MET A 379 -24.90 17.92 -19.84
N SER A 380 -25.18 16.70 -19.38
CA SER A 380 -26.22 15.84 -19.99
C SER A 380 -27.62 16.45 -19.92
N TRP A 381 -27.91 17.22 -18.87
CA TRP A 381 -29.19 17.92 -18.72
C TRP A 381 -29.34 19.08 -19.70
N LYS A 382 -28.27 19.85 -19.93
CA LYS A 382 -28.27 20.95 -20.91
C LYS A 382 -28.45 20.44 -22.34
N SER A 383 -27.79 19.34 -22.70
CA SER A 383 -27.93 18.75 -24.04
C SER A 383 -29.29 18.13 -24.32
N ALA A 384 -30.06 17.78 -23.28
CA ALA A 384 -31.42 17.25 -23.44
C ALA A 384 -32.49 18.35 -23.57
N LYS A 385 -32.14 19.61 -23.26
CA LYS A 385 -33.04 20.76 -23.35
C LYS A 385 -32.81 21.64 -24.59
N ALA A 386 -31.62 21.56 -25.18
CA ALA A 386 -31.30 22.14 -26.48
C ALA A 386 -31.77 21.19 -27.57
#